data_AF-A0A2N3CLV7-F1
#
_entry.id   AF-A0A2N3CLV7-F1
#
_cell.length_a   1.000
_cell.length_b   1.000
_cell.length_c   1.000
_cell.angle_alpha   90.00
_cell.angle_beta   90.00
_cell.angle_gamma   90.00
#
_symmetry.space_group_name_H-M   'P 1'
#
loop_
_entity.id
_entity.type
_entity.pdbx_description
1 polymer ?
#
loop_
_entity_poly.entity_id
_entity_poly.type
_entity_poly.pdbx_seq_one_letter_code
_entity_poly.pdbx_strand_id
1 'polypeptide(L)' 'GRAADFVLMDQAQHAPGKTILESVALGNLPGIGMTVIDGHITSQRSRNTPPAQRLPEILG' A
#
# COMPACT_ATOMS: atom_id res chain seq x y z
N GLY A 1 -7.56 -18.07 14.49
CA GLY A 1 -7.37 -16.72 13.91
C GLY A 1 -7.19 -16.83 12.41
N ARG A 2 -7.08 -15.70 11.70
CA ARG A 2 -6.64 -15.68 10.28
C ARG A 2 -5.12 -15.47 10.23
N ALA A 3 -4.48 -15.82 9.12
CA ALA A 3 -3.08 -15.50 8.88
C ALA A 3 -2.85 -13.98 8.97
N ALA A 4 -1.67 -13.59 9.46
CA ALA A 4 -1.27 -12.20 9.58
C ALA A 4 -0.73 -11.68 8.24
N ASP A 5 -1.55 -11.80 7.21
CA ASP A 5 -1.23 -11.42 5.84
C ASP A 5 -1.85 -10.05 5.53
N PHE A 6 -0.99 -9.07 5.30
CA PHE A 6 -1.41 -7.68 5.10
C PHE A 6 -0.70 -7.04 3.92
N VAL A 7 -1.44 -6.20 3.20
CA VAL A 7 -0.89 -5.24 2.25
C VAL A 7 -1.23 -3.85 2.77
N LEU A 8 -0.21 -3.08 3.16
CA LEU A 8 -0.35 -1.68 3.51
C LEU A 8 -0.13 -0.86 2.25
N MET A 9 -1.13 -0.06 1.89
CA MET A 9 -1.16 0.70 0.65
C MET A 9 -1.86 2.05 0.87
N ASP A 10 -1.54 2.98 0.00
CA ASP A 10 -2.18 4.29 -0.04
C ASP A 10 -2.46 4.70 -1.49
N GLN A 11 -3.17 5.81 -1.65
CA GLN A 11 -3.30 6.45 -2.95
C GLN A 11 -1.91 6.71 -3.56
N ALA A 12 -1.76 6.44 -4.85
CA ALA A 12 -0.55 6.79 -5.58
C ALA A 12 -0.36 8.32 -5.62
N GLN A 13 0.89 8.77 -5.54
CA GLN A 13 1.20 10.18 -5.70
C GLN A 13 0.70 10.70 -7.05
N HIS A 14 0.08 11.87 -7.04
CA HIS A 14 -0.52 12.53 -8.22
C HIS A 14 -1.71 11.79 -8.87
N ALA A 15 -2.20 10.69 -8.29
CA ALA A 15 -3.41 10.04 -8.79
C ALA A 15 -4.67 10.85 -8.43
N PRO A 16 -5.71 10.87 -9.28
CA PRO A 16 -6.96 11.55 -9.00
C PRO A 16 -7.76 10.83 -7.91
N GLY A 17 -8.76 11.52 -7.34
CA GLY A 17 -9.55 11.06 -6.20
C GLY A 17 -9.09 11.68 -4.89
N LYS A 18 -10.00 11.83 -3.93
CA LYS A 18 -9.69 12.39 -2.59
C LYS A 18 -9.21 11.31 -1.60
N THR A 19 -9.49 10.06 -1.93
CA THR A 19 -9.16 8.90 -1.11
C THR A 19 -8.62 7.76 -1.97
N ILE A 20 -7.96 6.78 -1.36
CA ILE A 20 -7.52 5.57 -2.06
C ILE A 20 -8.68 4.85 -2.76
N LEU A 21 -9.86 4.77 -2.13
CA LEU A 21 -11.01 4.07 -2.71
C LEU A 21 -11.57 4.81 -3.93
N GLU A 22 -11.66 6.14 -3.87
CA GLU A 22 -12.05 6.94 -5.04
C GLU A 22 -11.04 6.79 -6.17
N SER A 23 -9.74 6.82 -5.86
CA SER A 23 -8.68 6.69 -6.87
C SER A 23 -8.73 5.33 -7.58
N VAL A 24 -8.95 4.25 -6.83
CA VAL A 24 -9.13 2.89 -7.36
C VAL A 24 -10.41 2.79 -8.19
N ALA A 25 -11.51 3.39 -7.74
CA ALA A 25 -12.76 3.40 -8.50
C ALA A 25 -12.62 4.14 -9.85
N LEU A 26 -11.70 5.12 -9.94
CA LEU A 26 -11.31 5.79 -11.19
C LEU A 26 -10.31 4.99 -12.04
N GLY A 27 -9.93 3.78 -11.63
CA GLY A 27 -9.06 2.87 -12.38
C GLY A 27 -7.57 3.00 -12.08
N ASN A 28 -7.17 3.74 -11.03
CA ASN A 28 -5.76 3.91 -10.69
C ASN A 28 -5.25 2.76 -9.81
N LEU A 29 -4.00 2.36 -10.05
CA LEU A 29 -3.30 1.45 -9.14
C LEU A 29 -2.92 2.17 -7.84
N PRO A 30 -3.18 1.58 -6.66
CA PRO A 30 -2.68 2.12 -5.41
C PRO A 30 -1.16 1.90 -5.31
N GLY A 31 -0.50 2.71 -4.49
CA GLY A 31 0.90 2.49 -4.14
C GLY A 31 1.01 1.51 -2.99
N ILE A 32 1.72 0.39 -3.18
CA ILE A 32 1.97 -0.59 -2.12
C ILE A 32 3.18 -0.16 -1.30
N GLY A 33 2.94 0.15 -0.04
CA GLY A 33 3.93 0.58 0.94
C GLY A 33 4.51 -0.56 1.76
N MET A 34 3.80 -1.66 2.03
CA MET A 34 4.39 -2.81 2.73
C MET A 34 3.60 -4.08 2.46
N THR A 35 4.30 -5.22 2.40
CA THR A 35 3.67 -6.54 2.42
C THR A 35 4.14 -7.32 3.65
N VAL A 36 3.17 -7.90 4.34
CA VAL A 36 3.38 -8.77 5.49
C VAL A 36 2.78 -10.14 5.16
N ILE A 37 3.56 -11.21 5.33
CA ILE A 37 3.13 -12.59 5.11
C ILE A 37 3.49 -13.40 6.34
N ASP A 38 2.52 -14.11 6.91
CA ASP A 38 2.67 -14.84 8.17
C ASP A 38 3.25 -13.98 9.31
N GLY A 39 2.94 -12.68 9.32
CA GLY A 39 3.46 -11.73 10.30
C GLY A 39 4.88 -11.22 10.03
N HIS A 40 5.54 -11.68 8.97
CA HIS A 40 6.86 -11.22 8.56
C HIS A 40 6.77 -10.13 7.48
N ILE A 41 7.54 -9.05 7.65
CA ILE A 41 7.68 -8.01 6.63
C ILE A 41 8.49 -8.57 5.46
N THR A 42 7.84 -8.72 4.31
CA THR A 42 8.46 -9.26 3.08
C THR A 42 8.85 -8.17 2.08
N SER A 43 8.27 -6.97 2.20
CA SER A 43 8.65 -5.78 1.43
C SER A 43 8.23 -4.49 2.16
N GLN A 44 9.04 -3.44 2.09
CA GLN A 44 8.75 -2.10 2.64
C GLN A 44 8.41 -1.04 1.57
N ARG A 45 8.48 -1.40 0.29
CA ARG A 45 7.99 -0.58 -0.83
C ARG A 45 7.96 -1.46 -2.07
N SER A 46 6.81 -1.53 -2.73
CA SER A 46 6.75 -2.22 -4.01
C SER A 46 7.56 -1.48 -5.07
N ARG A 47 8.34 -2.23 -5.86
CA ARG A 47 9.04 -1.72 -7.04
C ARG A 47 8.16 -1.67 -8.29
N ASN A 48 6.97 -2.29 -8.23
CA ASN A 48 6.09 -2.48 -9.38
C ASN A 48 4.86 -1.57 -9.35
N THR A 49 4.57 -0.93 -8.22
CA THR A 49 3.46 0.02 -8.11
C THR A 49 3.98 1.45 -8.07
N PRO A 50 3.16 2.44 -8.44
CA PRO A 50 3.50 3.85 -8.22
C PRO A 50 3.80 4.13 -6.74
N PRO A 51 4.57 5.19 -6.42
CA PRO A 51 4.85 5.56 -5.05
C PRO A 51 3.56 5.99 -4.32
N ALA A 52 3.36 5.44 -3.13
CA ALA A 52 2.26 5.82 -2.23
C ALA A 52 2.46 7.24 -1.66
N GLN A 53 1.36 7.96 -1.37
CA GLN A 53 1.43 9.25 -0.69
C GLN A 53 1.98 9.11 0.74
N ARG A 54 1.48 8.14 1.50
CA ARG A 54 1.98 7.78 2.83
C ARG A 54 2.61 6.39 2.78
N LEU A 55 3.69 6.22 3.54
CA LEU A 55 4.39 4.95 3.67
C LEU A 55 4.34 4.48 5.13
N PRO A 56 4.16 3.18 5.37
CA PRO A 56 4.29 2.62 6.71
C PRO A 56 5.73 2.75 7.23
N GLU A 57 5.87 2.90 8.54
CA GLU A 57 7.15 2.93 9.24
C GLU A 57 7.26 1.73 10.17
N ILE A 58 8.49 1.20 10.34
CA ILE A 58 8.79 0.14 11.30
C ILE A 58 9.34 0.81 12.55
N LEU A 59 8.64 0.66 13.67
CA LEU A 59 9.06 1.17 14.96
C LEU A 59 9.86 0.09 15.70
N GLY A 60 10.98 0.47 16.32
CA GLY A 60 11.86 -0.41 17.11
C GLY A 60 11.47 -0.51 18.57
#